data_AF-A0A381RIN6-F1
#
_entry.id   AF-A0A381RIN6-F1
#
_cell.length_a   1.000
_cell.length_b   1.000
_cell.length_c   1.000
_cell.angle_alpha   90.00
_cell.angle_beta   90.00
_cell.angle_gamma   90.00
#
_symmetry.space_group_name_H-M   'P 1'
#
loop_
_entity.id
_entity.type
_entity.pdbx_description
1 polymer ?
#
loop_
_entity_poly.entity_id
_entity_poly.type
_entity_poly.pdbx_seq_one_letter_code
_entity_poly.pdbx_strand_id
1 'polypeptide(L)'
;MKAFLRVFAYVCIWTTPFQIGLCLWALGVVLSSDATVLSLSNDIFVSKYLPFLYQFLKPYSYIVLPDTLANFIWSLPITIHQLFKAITSTWLGFWLLKKLNQRHPSPAFTSEP
;
A
#
# COMPACT_ATOMS: atom_id res chain seq x y z
N MET A 1 -14.05 -18.48 -7.55
CA MET A 1 -13.18 -17.88 -6.51
C MET A 1 -11.70 -17.73 -6.93
N LYS A 2 -11.09 -18.67 -7.69
CA LYS A 2 -9.65 -18.56 -8.09
C LYS A 2 -9.33 -17.36 -8.99
N ALA A 3 -10.22 -16.99 -9.91
CA ALA A 3 -10.06 -15.81 -10.76
C ALA A 3 -10.02 -14.50 -9.96
N PHE A 4 -10.84 -14.38 -8.92
CA PHE A 4 -10.84 -13.22 -8.01
C PHE A 4 -9.51 -13.06 -7.28
N LEU A 5 -8.94 -14.15 -6.73
CA LEU A 5 -7.61 -14.12 -6.10
C LEU A 5 -6.51 -13.69 -7.11
N ARG A 6 -6.62 -14.12 -8.36
CA ARG A 6 -5.65 -13.74 -9.41
C ARG A 6 -5.76 -12.25 -9.77
N VAL A 7 -6.98 -11.73 -9.91
CA VAL A 7 -7.23 -10.28 -10.11
C VAL A 7 -6.71 -9.48 -8.93
N PHE A 8 -6.99 -9.91 -7.69
CA PHE A 8 -6.48 -9.27 -6.49
C PHE A 8 -4.94 -9.21 -6.45
N ALA A 9 -4.26 -10.30 -6.82
CA ALA A 9 -2.79 -10.32 -6.91
C ALA A 9 -2.26 -9.31 -7.93
N TYR A 10 -2.89 -9.22 -9.11
CA TYR A 10 -2.49 -8.23 -10.13
C TYR A 10 -2.77 -6.80 -9.68
N VAL A 11 -3.89 -6.53 -9.01
CA VAL A 11 -4.19 -5.21 -8.44
C VAL A 11 -3.15 -4.82 -7.39
N CYS A 12 -2.77 -5.74 -6.49
CA CYS A 12 -1.70 -5.49 -5.51
C CYS A 12 -0.41 -5.05 -6.20
N ILE A 13 0.04 -5.76 -7.23
CA ILE A 13 1.26 -5.43 -8.00
C ILE A 13 1.11 -4.11 -8.76
N TRP A 14 -0.06 -3.85 -9.36
CA TRP A 14 -0.33 -2.62 -10.09
C TRP A 14 -0.37 -1.38 -9.19
N THR A 15 -0.82 -1.53 -7.95
CA THR A 15 -0.82 -0.43 -6.98
C THR A 15 0.55 -0.15 -6.37
N THR A 16 1.50 -1.07 -6.47
CA THR A 16 2.88 -0.90 -5.97
C THR A 16 3.61 0.33 -6.53
N PRO A 17 3.64 0.61 -7.86
CA PRO A 17 4.28 1.83 -8.37
C PRO A 17 3.65 3.12 -7.82
N PHE A 18 2.33 3.13 -7.59
CA PHE A 18 1.67 4.27 -6.95
C PHE A 18 2.10 4.44 -5.49
N GLN A 19 2.25 3.34 -4.74
CA GLN A 19 2.78 3.36 -3.37
C GLN A 19 4.22 3.86 -3.33
N ILE A 20 5.08 3.43 -4.27
CA ILE A 20 6.46 3.91 -4.40
C ILE A 20 6.47 5.41 -4.76
N GLY A 21 5.61 5.85 -5.67
CA GLY A 21 5.47 7.26 -6.04
C GLY A 21 5.09 8.13 -4.84
N LEU A 22 4.15 7.68 -4.00
CA LEU A 22 3.81 8.36 -2.75
C LEU A 22 4.99 8.39 -1.77
N CYS A 23 5.74 7.29 -1.62
CA CYS A 23 6.94 7.26 -0.78
C CYS A 23 8.01 8.24 -1.26
N LEU A 24 8.30 8.27 -2.56
CA LEU A 24 9.27 9.19 -3.15
C LEU A 24 8.81 10.64 -3.02
N TRP A 25 7.51 10.91 -3.18
CA TRP A 25 6.97 12.25 -3.00
C TRP A 25 7.07 12.70 -1.54
N ALA A 26 6.69 11.86 -0.58
CA ALA A 26 6.87 12.14 0.84
C ALA A 26 8.35 12.38 1.20
N LEU A 27 9.26 11.61 0.62
CA LEU A 27 10.70 11.80 0.80
C LEU A 27 11.19 13.12 0.17
N GLY A 28 10.68 13.48 -1.01
CA GLY A 28 10.93 14.79 -1.63
C GLY A 28 10.43 15.96 -0.78
N VAL A 29 9.27 15.82 -0.12
CA VAL A 29 8.76 16.78 0.85
C VAL A 29 9.72 16.93 2.05
N VAL A 30 10.21 15.82 2.59
CA VAL A 30 11.20 15.82 3.68
C VAL A 30 12.52 16.48 3.27
N LEU A 31 12.98 16.26 2.04
CA LEU A 31 14.22 16.88 1.55
C LEU A 31 14.07 18.38 1.22
N SER A 32 12.86 18.84 0.92
CA SER A 32 12.56 20.23 0.57
C SER A 32 12.04 21.06 1.74
N SER A 33 11.78 20.43 2.89
CA SER A 33 11.25 21.07 4.10
C SER A 33 12.19 20.80 5.26
N ASP A 34 12.15 21.60 6.33
CA ASP A 34 12.87 21.29 7.58
C ASP A 34 12.27 20.10 8.37
N ALA A 35 11.28 19.41 7.78
CA ALA A 35 10.56 18.29 8.41
C ALA A 35 11.31 16.98 8.20
N THR A 36 11.53 16.21 9.27
CA THR A 36 12.14 14.86 9.19
C THR A 36 11.11 13.80 8.76
N VAL A 37 11.58 12.68 8.19
CA VAL A 37 10.76 11.50 7.85
C VAL A 37 9.82 11.07 8.99
N LEU A 38 10.29 11.16 10.23
CA LEU A 38 9.52 10.78 11.43
C LEU A 38 8.51 11.85 11.88
N SER A 39 8.73 13.12 11.51
CA SER A 39 7.84 14.23 11.86
C SER A 39 6.65 14.33 10.88
N LEU A 40 6.87 13.92 9.63
CA LEU A 40 5.84 13.91 8.59
C LEU A 40 4.85 12.74 8.79
N SER A 41 3.91 12.94 9.70
CA SER A 41 2.84 11.98 9.98
C SER A 41 1.81 11.95 8.85
N ASN A 42 1.05 10.85 8.75
CA ASN A 42 -0.07 10.70 7.82
C ASN A 42 -1.05 11.87 7.92
N ASP A 43 -1.35 12.33 9.13
CA ASP A 43 -2.27 13.44 9.37
C ASP A 43 -1.79 14.75 8.69
N ILE A 44 -0.54 15.13 8.95
CA ILE A 44 0.07 16.36 8.41
C ILE A 44 0.23 16.26 6.89
N PHE A 45 0.69 15.12 6.39
CA PHE A 45 0.93 14.94 4.97
C PHE A 45 -0.37 14.98 4.16
N VAL A 46 -1.37 14.18 4.57
CA VAL A 46 -2.63 14.08 3.80
C VAL A 46 -3.43 15.37 3.94
N SER A 47 -3.46 16.01 5.12
CA SER A 47 -4.15 17.30 5.27
C SER A 47 -3.53 18.42 4.42
N LYS A 48 -2.19 18.47 4.31
CA LYS A 48 -1.49 19.53 3.59
C LYS A 48 -1.41 19.31 2.07
N TYR A 49 -1.13 18.09 1.63
CA TYR A 49 -0.88 17.78 0.21
C TYR A 49 -2.09 17.14 -0.50
N LEU A 50 -3.01 16.53 0.25
CA LEU A 50 -4.18 15.81 -0.29
C LEU A 50 -5.46 16.15 0.50
N PRO A 51 -5.84 17.43 0.62
CA PRO A 51 -6.91 17.89 1.52
C PRO A 51 -8.27 17.24 1.22
N PHE A 52 -8.58 17.03 -0.06
CA PHE A 52 -9.79 16.32 -0.48
C PHE A 52 -9.82 14.88 0.05
N LEU A 53 -8.68 14.18 -0.05
CA LEU A 53 -8.55 12.81 0.43
C LEU A 53 -8.60 12.75 1.96
N TYR A 54 -8.01 13.73 2.65
CA TYR A 54 -8.06 13.84 4.11
C TYR A 54 -9.48 13.99 4.62
N GLN A 55 -10.25 14.91 4.02
CA GLN A 55 -11.65 15.16 4.41
C GLN A 55 -12.53 13.92 4.19
N PHE A 56 -12.21 13.09 3.21
CA PHE A 56 -12.89 11.81 3.01
C PHE A 56 -12.36 10.76 4.01
N LEU A 57 -11.08 10.41 3.96
CA LEU A 57 -10.51 9.28 4.71
C LEU A 57 -10.58 9.44 6.23
N LYS A 58 -10.40 10.65 6.77
CA LYS A 58 -10.37 10.86 8.21
C LYS A 58 -11.68 10.43 8.88
N PRO A 59 -12.86 10.97 8.53
CA PRO A 59 -14.11 10.52 9.14
C PRO A 59 -14.38 9.03 8.90
N TYR A 60 -14.11 8.49 7.71
CA TYR A 60 -14.27 7.05 7.46
C TYR A 60 -13.40 6.18 8.37
N SER A 61 -12.17 6.60 8.65
CA SER A 61 -11.27 5.85 9.53
C SER A 61 -11.80 5.76 10.97
N TYR A 62 -12.43 6.82 11.48
CA TYR A 62 -13.02 6.84 12.83
C TYR A 62 -14.36 6.10 12.91
N ILE A 63 -15.06 5.91 11.79
CA ILE A 63 -16.28 5.09 11.73
C ILE A 63 -15.94 3.61 11.74
N VAL A 64 -14.90 3.21 11.01
CA VAL A 64 -14.54 1.79 10.81
C VAL A 64 -13.61 1.28 11.91
N LEU A 65 -12.68 2.10 12.38
CA LEU A 65 -11.70 1.72 13.40
C LEU A 65 -12.00 2.43 14.73
N PRO A 66 -11.70 1.80 15.88
CA PRO A 66 -11.76 2.47 17.18
C PRO A 66 -10.87 3.71 17.23
N ASP A 67 -11.29 4.73 17.99
CA ASP A 67 -10.61 6.03 18.06
C ASP A 67 -9.11 5.92 18.35
N THR A 68 -8.72 5.04 19.28
CA THR A 68 -7.31 4.81 19.64
C THR A 68 -6.48 4.31 18.46
N LEU A 69 -7.04 3.40 17.67
CA LEU A 69 -6.36 2.78 16.54
C LEU A 69 -6.32 3.74 15.34
N ALA A 70 -7.40 4.48 15.10
CA ALA A 70 -7.43 5.54 14.10
C ALA A 70 -6.37 6.61 14.39
N ASN A 71 -6.30 7.13 15.62
CA ASN A 71 -5.27 8.08 16.03
C ASN A 71 -3.85 7.53 15.87
N PHE A 72 -3.63 6.25 16.22
CA PHE A 72 -2.34 5.60 16.00
C PHE A 72 -1.95 5.58 14.52
N ILE A 73 -2.85 5.18 13.61
CA ILE A 73 -2.59 5.15 12.17
C ILE A 73 -2.28 6.56 11.64
N TRP A 74 -3.05 7.57 12.06
CA TRP A 74 -2.86 8.96 11.62
C TRP A 74 -1.57 9.59 12.15
N SER A 75 -1.13 9.16 13.33
CA SER A 75 0.14 9.59 13.94
C SER A 75 1.37 8.87 13.35
N LEU A 76 1.20 7.80 12.57
CA LEU A 76 2.34 7.10 11.98
C LEU A 76 3.00 7.97 10.89
N PRO A 77 4.34 7.95 10.81
CA PRO A 77 5.06 8.55 9.70
C PRO A 77 4.61 7.97 8.36
N ILE A 78 4.24 8.83 7.41
CA ILE A 78 3.71 8.41 6.10
C ILE A 78 4.67 7.46 5.40
N THR A 79 5.96 7.75 5.45
CA THR A 79 7.00 6.94 4.80
C THR A 79 7.07 5.54 5.38
N ILE A 80 7.00 5.39 6.71
CA ILE A 80 7.05 4.07 7.36
C ILE A 80 5.77 3.28 7.05
N HIS A 81 4.60 3.91 7.20
CA HIS A 81 3.32 3.28 6.92
C HIS A 81 3.25 2.78 5.48
N GLN A 82 3.70 3.61 4.53
CA GLN A 82 3.57 3.33 3.12
C GLN A 82 4.62 2.34 2.60
N LEU A 83 5.84 2.35 3.16
CA LEU A 83 6.82 1.29 2.93
C LEU A 83 6.33 -0.06 3.46
N PHE A 84 5.77 -0.09 4.67
CA PHE A 84 5.23 -1.32 5.25
C PHE A 84 4.08 -1.89 4.39
N LYS A 85 3.16 -1.02 3.93
CA LYS A 85 2.12 -1.42 2.98
C LYS A 85 2.67 -1.91 1.66
N ALA A 86 3.70 -1.27 1.11
CA ALA A 86 4.29 -1.68 -0.15
C ALA A 86 4.95 -3.06 -0.06
N ILE A 87 5.70 -3.32 1.02
CA ILE A 87 6.35 -4.61 1.27
C ILE A 87 5.28 -5.70 1.44
N THR A 88 4.30 -5.47 2.30
CA THR A 88 3.24 -6.46 2.58
C THR A 88 2.37 -6.72 1.35
N SER A 89 1.96 -5.69 0.61
CA SER A 89 1.16 -5.83 -0.62
C SER A 89 1.92 -6.61 -1.70
N THR A 90 3.20 -6.28 -1.91
CA THR A 90 4.04 -6.94 -2.92
C THR A 90 4.31 -8.39 -2.55
N TRP A 91 4.66 -8.65 -1.28
CA TRP A 91 4.83 -10.01 -0.77
C TRP A 91 3.53 -10.80 -0.96
N LEU A 92 2.39 -10.29 -0.49
CA LEU A 92 1.10 -10.96 -0.60
C LEU A 92 0.73 -11.23 -2.06
N GLY A 93 0.96 -10.28 -2.97
CA GLY A 93 0.75 -10.46 -4.40
C GLY A 93 1.58 -11.63 -4.96
N PHE A 94 2.89 -11.64 -4.74
CA PHE A 94 3.77 -12.72 -5.19
C PHE A 94 3.46 -14.06 -4.54
N TRP A 95 3.17 -14.08 -3.24
CA TRP A 95 2.81 -15.29 -2.52
C TRP A 95 1.49 -15.88 -3.05
N LEU A 96 0.50 -15.03 -3.33
CA LEU A 96 -0.78 -15.45 -3.89
C LEU A 96 -0.60 -16.00 -5.31
N LEU A 97 0.19 -15.34 -6.16
CA LEU A 97 0.57 -15.82 -7.49
C LEU A 97 1.29 -17.17 -7.44
N LYS A 98 2.28 -17.33 -6.56
CA LYS A 98 3.01 -18.59 -6.36
C LYS A 98 2.07 -19.72 -5.93
N LYS A 99 1.18 -19.46 -4.98
CA LYS A 99 0.21 -20.44 -4.47
C LYS A 99 -0.82 -20.83 -5.54
N LEU A 100 -1.25 -19.90 -6.38
CA LEU A 100 -2.15 -20.18 -7.50
C LEU A 100 -1.46 -20.99 -8.59
N ASN A 101 -0.19 -20.70 -8.90
CA ASN A 101 0.61 -21.45 -9.88
C ASN A 101 0.95 -22.87 -9.40
N GLN A 102 1.20 -23.08 -8.11
CA GLN A 102 1.43 -24.42 -7.55
C GLN A 102 0.19 -25.32 -7.57
N ARG A 103 -1.02 -24.73 -7.57
CA ARG A 103 -2.30 -25.46 -7.60
C ARG A 103 -2.76 -25.84 -9.01
N HIS A 104 -2.15 -25.25 -10.04
CA HIS A 104 -2.29 -25.63 -11.44
C HIS A 104 -0.92 -25.44 -12.07
N PRO A 105 -0.03 -26.45 -12.05
CA PRO A 105 1.11 -26.42 -12.96
C PRO A 105 0.51 -26.18 -14.34
N SER A 106 0.99 -25.14 -15.03
CA SER A 106 0.70 -25.00 -16.46
C SER A 106 0.97 -26.37 -17.07
N PRO A 107 0.09 -26.93 -17.91
CA PRO A 107 0.48 -28.09 -18.70
C PRO A 107 1.76 -27.67 -19.38
N ALA A 108 2.88 -28.28 -18.97
CA ALA A 108 4.13 -28.13 -19.66
C ALA A 108 3.77 -28.48 -21.09
N PHE A 109 3.92 -27.52 -22.00
CA PHE A 109 3.79 -27.81 -23.41
C PHE A 109 4.88 -28.84 -23.65
N THR A 110 4.49 -30.12 -23.65
CA THR A 110 5.35 -31.25 -23.98
C THR A 110 5.63 -31.06 -25.45
N SER A 111 6.69 -30.31 -25.74
CA SER A 111 7.41 -30.43 -26.99
C SER A 111 8.04 -31.82 -26.98
N GLU A 112 7.26 -32.82 -27.36
CA GLU A 112 7.75 -34.11 -27.81
C GLU A 112 7.51 -34.20 -29.32
N PRO A 113 8.32 -34.97 -30.05
CA PRO A 113 9.76 -34.89 -30.23
C PRO A 113 10.16 -34.26 -31.58
#